data_AF-A0A699S642-F1
#
_entry.id   AF-A0A699S642-F1
#
_cell.length_a   1.000
_cell.length_b   1.000
_cell.length_c   1.000
_cell.angle_alpha   90.00
_cell.angle_beta   90.00
_cell.angle_gamma   90.00
#
_symmetry.space_group_name_H-M   'P 1'
#
loop_
_entity.id
_entity.type
_entity.pdbx_description
1 polymer ?
#
loop_
_entity_poly.entity_id
_entity_poly.type
_entity_poly.pdbx_seq_one_letter_code
_entity_poly.pdbx_strand_id
1 'polypeptide(L)'
;MLLDDHAAQWSSYIGEVIRGVPLYYPSWLRVSKEQKAALIIDIRTQFDLKPHMKSPDWTEINAGIQQHLQKAYNTNKAAFKAQHWVIDPTTETYNMEKIRWERLKNITASEWDKYIEF
;
A
#
# COMPACT_ATOMS: atom_id res chain seq x y z
N MET A 1 20.84 11.92 -16.15
CA MET A 1 20.13 11.21 -15.08
C MET A 1 20.40 9.73 -15.28
N LEU A 2 20.98 9.04 -14.30
CA LEU A 2 21.34 7.62 -14.44
C LEU A 2 20.08 6.75 -14.25
N LEU A 3 20.09 5.55 -14.84
CA LEU A 3 18.97 4.59 -14.75
C LEU A 3 18.63 4.26 -13.28
N ASP A 4 19.65 4.26 -12.42
CA ASP A 4 19.53 4.00 -10.98
C ASP A 4 18.76 5.11 -10.23
N ASP A 5 18.90 6.38 -10.65
CA ASP A 5 18.15 7.51 -10.06
C ASP A 5 16.65 7.36 -10.29
N HIS A 6 16.28 6.90 -11.49
CA HIS A 6 14.88 6.67 -11.88
C HIS A 6 14.24 5.51 -11.09
N ALA A 7 14.97 4.42 -10.89
CA ALA A 7 14.49 3.26 -10.12
C ALA A 7 14.30 3.59 -8.63
N ALA A 8 15.23 4.36 -8.06
CA ALA A 8 15.12 4.85 -6.69
C ALA A 8 13.93 5.82 -6.53
N GLN A 9 13.77 6.76 -7.46
CA GLN A 9 12.65 7.69 -7.48
C GLN A 9 11.30 6.96 -7.58
N TRP A 10 11.20 5.97 -8.46
CA TRP A 10 10.01 5.12 -8.58
C TRP A 10 9.69 4.42 -7.25
N SER A 11 10.68 3.75 -6.66
CA SER A 11 10.48 2.96 -5.43
C SER A 11 10.07 3.85 -4.26
N SER A 12 10.69 5.03 -4.12
CA SER A 12 10.33 6.01 -3.09
C SER A 12 8.91 6.52 -3.27
N TYR A 13 8.53 6.90 -4.49
CA TYR A 13 7.19 7.43 -4.78
C TYR A 13 6.10 6.39 -4.52
N ILE A 14 6.30 5.15 -4.96
CA ILE A 14 5.34 4.06 -4.69
C ILE A 14 5.20 3.82 -3.18
N GLY A 15 6.29 3.90 -2.43
CA GLY A 15 6.25 3.83 -0.97
C GLY A 15 5.34 4.89 -0.35
N GLU A 16 5.47 6.15 -0.76
CA GLU A 16 4.62 7.25 -0.28
C GLU A 16 3.15 7.08 -0.67
N VAL A 17 2.88 6.82 -1.95
CA VAL A 17 1.53 6.70 -2.48
C VAL A 17 0.77 5.55 -1.81
N ILE A 18 1.44 4.43 -1.54
CA ILE A 18 0.83 3.29 -0.84
C ILE A 18 0.56 3.56 0.64
N ARG A 19 1.30 4.45 1.31
CA ARG A 19 0.96 4.85 2.70
C ARG A 19 -0.37 5.58 2.81
N GLY A 20 -0.83 6.19 1.72
CA GLY A 20 -2.17 6.78 1.62
C GLY A 20 -3.30 5.76 1.46
N VAL A 21 -2.99 4.49 1.19
CA VAL A 21 -4.01 3.43 0.98
C VAL A 21 -4.38 2.79 2.31
N PRO A 22 -5.68 2.71 2.65
CA PRO A 22 -6.11 2.05 3.87
C PRO A 22 -5.66 0.58 3.92
N LEU A 23 -5.07 0.17 5.04
CA LEU A 23 -4.52 -1.18 5.21
C LEU A 23 -5.55 -2.18 5.75
N TYR A 24 -6.80 -1.80 5.98
CA TYR A 24 -7.83 -2.73 6.47
C TYR A 24 -8.15 -3.84 5.45
N TYR A 25 -8.05 -3.57 4.15
CA TYR A 25 -8.34 -4.56 3.12
C TYR A 25 -7.41 -5.78 3.23
N PRO A 26 -7.93 -7.02 3.26
CA PRO A 26 -7.13 -8.24 3.45
C PRO A 26 -5.97 -8.39 2.47
N SER A 27 -6.11 -7.89 1.25
CA SER A 27 -5.10 -7.90 0.20
C SER A 27 -5.32 -6.74 -0.78
N TRP A 28 -4.31 -6.42 -1.58
CA TRP A 28 -4.43 -5.44 -2.67
C TRP A 28 -5.63 -5.73 -3.58
N LEU A 29 -5.95 -6.99 -3.85
CA LEU A 29 -7.09 -7.37 -4.68
C LEU A 29 -8.43 -6.85 -4.12
N ARG A 30 -8.55 -6.73 -2.80
CA ARG A 30 -9.76 -6.27 -2.10
C ARG A 30 -9.89 -4.74 -2.00
N VAL A 31 -8.81 -3.98 -2.23
CA VAL A 31 -8.87 -2.51 -2.32
C VAL A 31 -9.83 -2.11 -3.44
N SER A 32 -10.64 -1.08 -3.19
CA SER A 32 -11.69 -0.64 -4.13
C SER A 32 -11.14 -0.27 -5.51
N LYS A 33 -11.98 -0.36 -6.55
CA LYS A 33 -11.56 -0.02 -7.92
C LYS A 33 -11.28 1.48 -8.04
N GLU A 34 -12.04 2.29 -7.32
CA GLU A 34 -11.96 3.75 -7.28
C GLU A 34 -10.63 4.20 -6.68
N GLN A 35 -10.24 3.65 -5.52
CA GLN A 35 -8.94 3.94 -4.91
C GLN A 35 -7.78 3.52 -5.82
N LYS A 36 -7.86 2.32 -6.42
CA LYS A 36 -6.84 1.88 -7.39
C LYS A 36 -6.74 2.83 -8.58
N ALA A 37 -7.89 3.23 -9.14
CA ALA A 37 -7.93 4.14 -10.27
C ALA A 37 -7.30 5.49 -9.95
N ALA A 38 -7.59 6.06 -8.77
CA ALA A 38 -6.99 7.32 -8.32
C ALA A 38 -5.46 7.22 -8.25
N LEU A 39 -4.92 6.18 -7.61
CA LEU A 39 -3.47 5.97 -7.50
C LEU A 39 -2.81 5.81 -8.87
N ILE A 40 -3.46 5.09 -9.79
CA ILE A 40 -2.96 4.91 -11.15
C ILE A 40 -2.95 6.25 -11.90
N ILE A 41 -3.95 7.11 -11.71
CA ILE A 41 -3.98 8.46 -12.30
C ILE A 41 -2.82 9.31 -11.78
N ASP A 42 -2.57 9.28 -10.47
CA ASP A 42 -1.47 10.02 -9.86
C ASP A 42 -0.11 9.54 -10.39
N ILE A 43 0.10 8.22 -10.47
CA ILE A 43 1.33 7.63 -11.05
C ILE A 43 1.50 8.03 -12.51
N ARG A 44 0.43 7.97 -13.31
CA ARG A 44 0.49 8.37 -14.73
C ARG A 44 0.88 9.82 -14.90
N THR A 45 0.39 10.69 -14.01
CA THR A 45 0.73 12.12 -14.01
C THR A 45 2.18 12.35 -13.59
N GLN A 46 2.62 11.71 -12.51
CA GLN A 46 3.96 11.88 -11.94
C GLN A 46 5.10 11.48 -12.89
N PHE A 47 4.90 10.41 -13.66
CA PHE A 47 5.92 9.86 -14.57
C PHE A 47 5.65 10.20 -16.04
N ASP A 48 4.67 11.06 -16.33
CA ASP A 48 4.20 11.37 -17.69
C ASP A 48 4.07 10.11 -18.56
N LEU A 49 3.22 9.18 -18.15
CA LEU A 49 3.05 7.90 -18.85
C LEU A 49 2.20 8.01 -20.12
N LYS A 50 1.70 9.20 -20.45
CA LYS A 50 0.82 9.48 -21.60
C LYS A 50 1.39 8.99 -22.95
N PRO A 51 2.67 9.20 -23.31
CA PRO A 51 3.25 8.61 -24.52
C PRO A 51 3.21 7.07 -24.51
N HIS A 52 3.46 6.44 -23.36
CA HIS A 52 3.50 4.99 -23.22
C HIS A 52 2.11 4.34 -23.33
N MET A 53 1.05 5.06 -22.95
CA MET A 53 -0.34 4.56 -23.08
C MET A 53 -0.76 4.27 -24.53
N LYS A 54 -0.06 4.85 -25.51
CA LYS A 54 -0.30 4.63 -26.94
C LYS A 54 0.67 3.60 -27.55
N SER A 55 1.64 3.12 -26.77
CA SER A 55 2.61 2.11 -27.20
C SER A 55 1.98 0.70 -27.14
N PRO A 56 2.39 -0.23 -28.03
CA PRO A 56 2.12 -1.65 -27.86
C PRO A 56 2.49 -2.20 -26.47
N ASP A 57 3.50 -1.61 -25.83
CA ASP A 57 4.02 -2.06 -24.53
C ASP A 57 3.13 -1.65 -23.34
N TRP A 58 2.08 -0.84 -23.57
CA TRP A 58 1.24 -0.31 -22.50
C TRP A 58 0.68 -1.39 -21.57
N THR A 59 0.26 -2.52 -22.14
CA THR A 59 -0.30 -3.64 -21.38
C THR A 59 0.72 -4.19 -20.37
N GLU A 60 1.97 -4.36 -20.80
CA GLU A 60 3.06 -4.86 -19.96
C GLU A 60 3.45 -3.82 -18.90
N ILE A 61 3.58 -2.56 -19.29
CA ILE A 61 3.87 -1.45 -18.37
C ILE A 61 2.80 -1.37 -17.28
N ASN A 62 1.52 -1.38 -17.66
CA ASN A 62 0.41 -1.30 -16.72
C ASN A 62 0.39 -2.54 -15.79
N ALA A 63 0.68 -3.74 -16.30
CA ALA A 63 0.79 -4.94 -15.47
C ALA A 63 1.94 -4.83 -14.46
N GLY A 64 3.12 -4.33 -14.87
CA GLY A 64 4.25 -4.08 -13.97
C GLY A 64 3.91 -3.08 -12.86
N ILE A 65 3.21 -1.99 -13.19
CA ILE A 65 2.71 -1.02 -12.19
C ILE A 65 1.80 -1.71 -11.17
N GLN A 66 0.84 -2.53 -11.63
CA GLN A 66 -0.06 -3.27 -10.73
C GLN A 66 0.70 -4.22 -9.79
N GLN A 67 1.70 -4.94 -10.31
CA GLN A 67 2.52 -5.85 -9.52
C GLN A 67 3.32 -5.11 -8.45
N HIS A 68 3.92 -3.96 -8.81
CA HIS A 68 4.67 -3.13 -7.87
C HIS A 68 3.76 -2.58 -6.76
N LEU A 69 2.58 -2.08 -7.10
CA LEU A 69 1.60 -1.60 -6.11
C LEU A 69 1.15 -2.72 -5.17
N GLN A 70 0.85 -3.91 -5.72
CA GLN A 70 0.47 -5.07 -4.92
C GLN A 70 1.58 -5.47 -3.95
N LYS A 71 2.83 -5.54 -4.42
CA LYS A 71 3.98 -5.90 -3.60
C LYS A 71 4.20 -4.89 -2.47
N ALA A 72 4.16 -3.59 -2.79
CA ALA A 72 4.32 -2.52 -1.82
C ALA A 72 3.21 -2.55 -0.76
N TYR A 73 1.95 -2.69 -1.17
CA TYR A 73 0.80 -2.78 -0.25
C TYR A 73 0.93 -3.97 0.70
N ASN A 74 1.21 -5.16 0.17
CA ASN A 74 1.34 -6.36 0.99
C ASN A 74 2.53 -6.29 1.95
N THR A 75 3.66 -5.70 1.50
CA THR A 75 4.86 -5.51 2.34
C THR A 75 4.58 -4.54 3.47
N ASN A 76 3.98 -3.39 3.18
CA ASN A 76 3.59 -2.40 4.18
C ASN A 76 2.62 -2.99 5.20
N LYS A 77 1.62 -3.75 4.73
CA LYS A 77 0.69 -4.45 5.62
C LYS A 77 1.40 -5.48 6.50
N ALA A 78 2.31 -6.27 5.95
CA ALA A 78 3.07 -7.25 6.72
C ALA A 78 3.94 -6.58 7.80
N ALA A 79 4.64 -5.49 7.44
CA ALA A 79 5.42 -4.70 8.39
C ALA A 79 4.55 -4.11 9.50
N PHE A 80 3.40 -3.53 9.14
CA PHE A 80 2.43 -3.03 10.12
C PHE A 80 1.96 -4.12 11.08
N LYS A 81 1.59 -5.31 10.56
CA LYS A 81 1.20 -6.44 11.41
C LYS A 81 2.35 -6.89 12.32
N ALA A 82 3.57 -7.00 11.80
CA ALA A 82 4.72 -7.39 12.62
C ALA A 82 4.99 -6.41 13.78
N GLN A 83 4.73 -5.11 13.56
CA GLN A 83 4.90 -4.09 14.59
C GLN A 83 3.76 -4.05 15.61
N HIS A 84 2.53 -4.31 15.18
CA HIS A 84 1.34 -4.02 15.97
C HIS A 84 0.56 -5.25 16.45
N TRP A 85 0.71 -6.40 15.78
CA TRP A 85 0.01 -7.63 16.13
C TRP A 85 0.97 -8.50 16.95
N VAL A 86 1.16 -8.14 18.22
CA VAL A 86 2.01 -8.91 19.14
C VAL A 86 1.23 -10.15 19.59
N ILE A 87 1.90 -11.32 19.55
CA ILE A 87 1.35 -12.58 20.05
C ILE A 87 1.18 -12.48 21.56
N ASP A 88 0.01 -12.87 22.08
CA ASP A 88 -0.18 -13.00 23.52
C ASP A 88 0.66 -14.19 24.02
N PRO A 89 1.63 -13.99 24.92
CA PRO A 89 2.52 -15.05 25.38
C PRO A 89 1.78 -16.14 26.18
N THR A 90 0.56 -15.88 26.63
CA THR A 90 -0.26 -16.81 27.41
C THR A 90 -1.07 -17.74 26.52
N THR A 91 -1.56 -17.23 25.39
CA THR A 91 -2.44 -17.98 24.47
C THR A 91 -1.74 -18.38 23.18
N GLU A 92 -0.47 -17.99 22.99
CA GLU A 92 0.35 -18.17 21.77
C GLU A 92 -0.38 -17.75 20.48
N THR A 93 -1.36 -16.86 20.61
CA THR A 93 -2.25 -16.45 19.53
C THR A 93 -2.44 -14.94 19.55
N TYR A 94 -2.88 -14.39 18.42
CA TYR A 94 -3.20 -12.97 18.32
C TYR A 94 -4.49 -12.68 19.07
N ASN A 95 -4.49 -11.68 19.96
CA ASN A 95 -5.71 -11.19 20.55
C ASN A 95 -6.44 -10.27 19.56
N MET A 96 -7.25 -10.89 18.69
CA MET A 96 -7.98 -10.21 17.61
C MET A 96 -9.00 -9.18 18.12
N GLU A 97 -9.60 -9.39 19.29
CA GLU A 97 -10.52 -8.42 19.91
C GLU A 97 -9.77 -7.19 20.40
N LYS A 98 -8.60 -7.38 21.03
CA LYS A 98 -7.71 -6.30 21.43
C LYS A 98 -7.20 -5.52 20.23
N ILE A 99 -6.81 -6.19 19.14
CA ILE A 99 -6.39 -5.54 17.88
C ILE A 99 -7.54 -4.75 17.25
N ARG A 100 -8.80 -5.18 17.39
CA ARG A 100 -9.97 -4.48 16.85
C ARG A 100 -10.39 -3.27 17.68
N TRP A 101 -10.19 -3.30 19.00
CA TRP A 101 -10.80 -2.32 19.92
C TRP A 101 -9.81 -1.50 20.73
N GLU A 102 -8.66 -2.05 21.11
CA GLU A 102 -7.60 -1.27 21.73
C GLU A 102 -6.78 -0.60 20.65
N ARG A 103 -7.18 0.63 20.31
CA ARG A 103 -6.32 1.61 19.68
C ARG A 103 -4.96 1.56 20.38
N LEU A 104 -3.93 1.12 19.65
CA LEU A 104 -2.58 0.99 20.20
C LEU A 104 -2.22 2.30 20.90
N LYS A 105 -1.89 2.24 22.20
CA LYS A 105 -1.55 3.39 23.05
C LYS A 105 -0.44 4.31 22.47
N ASN A 106 0.20 3.90 21.39
CA ASN A 106 1.34 4.55 20.74
C ASN A 106 1.03 5.10 19.35
N ILE A 107 -0.23 5.05 18.87
CA ILE A 107 -0.61 5.62 17.56
C ILE A 107 -1.71 6.67 17.71
N THR A 108 -1.66 7.71 16.87
CA THR A 108 -2.66 8.78 16.89
C THR A 108 -4.01 8.31 16.36
N ALA A 109 -5.09 9.03 16.70
CA ALA A 109 -6.44 8.72 16.21
C ALA A 109 -6.47 8.75 14.69
N SER A 110 -5.86 9.78 14.12
CA SER A 110 -5.77 9.98 12.67
C SER A 110 -5.00 8.88 11.95
N GLU A 111 -3.96 8.32 12.56
CA GLU A 111 -3.29 7.14 12.01
C GLU A 111 -4.21 5.93 12.09
N TRP A 112 -4.85 5.68 13.25
CA TRP A 112 -5.75 4.54 13.42
C TRP A 112 -6.97 4.57 12.48
N ASP A 113 -7.58 5.73 12.31
CA ASP A 113 -8.78 5.92 11.48
C ASP A 113 -8.46 5.74 9.97
N LYS A 114 -7.20 5.98 9.56
CA LYS A 114 -6.74 5.59 8.20
C LYS A 114 -6.62 4.07 8.02
N TYR A 115 -6.59 3.30 9.10
CA TYR A 115 -6.30 1.86 9.10
C TYR A 115 -7.46 0.98 9.54
N ILE A 116 -8.50 1.53 10.18
CA ILE A 116 -9.76 0.86 10.50
C ILE A 116 -10.90 1.80 10.11
N GLU A 117 -11.54 1.54 8.98
CA GLU A 117 -12.85 2.13 8.70
C GLU A 117 -13.90 1.03 8.90
N PHE A 118 -14.89 1.32 9.74
CA PHE A 118 -16.04 0.46 10.02
C PHE A 118 -16.99 0.38 8.83
#